data_AF-N4VUR5-F1
#
_entry.id   AF-N4VUR5-F1
#
_cell.length_a   1.000
_cell.length_b   1.000
_cell.length_c   1.000
_cell.angle_alpha   90.00
_cell.angle_beta   90.00
_cell.angle_gamma   90.00
#
_symmetry.space_group_name_H-M   'P 1'
#
loop_
_entity.id
_entity.type
_entity.pdbx_description
1 polymer ?
#
loop_
_entity_poly.entity_id
_entity_poly.type
_entity_poly.pdbx_seq_one_letter_code
_entity_poly.pdbx_strand_id
1 'polypeptide(L)'
;MILKHFLLVSGGVTTVLGLPGPLPPFSIPTLNDSARTLEIETTRQAFTYGKDDTLVAVDPWPAGSLGKSAVDQHYEGYSAEQLRIKQLVERDVADVKAALPSLSLNSFEDYFKLYEERWKRSVPSGIAEGVLSNSRSDLLFAMERLSVYPESLRRVRTDEPLALQVEDDIARKITTQTQGSLQEQGRLFIVDHSSLANLTLTTGMYAGACEALFFIHPVSGNFLPLAVRPNNGSPLVYTPLDSANDWTLAKMLLNSNDVWHNQWYHLGAAHVSTDLVWMSGVRSFSEAHPVWGLIRRIAVNCFAYRIGASASLINPRGSIEQNFAWNGAEAVRYSQQVWKSGGEAWRSNYLSTKLVRRGLLNCAYGPPLKSFPYYEDVSVIMDAMRAFLADFVDAYYASDDAITRDAELLGWFKEAAEKASIVDFPSSVSTRAELVDVLAHLAYLVSVLHGSLNSNSLSQYSGVLPMHPLSLYRPLPTEKGVPDLVPFLPDLNASVRHITLLANFNQAPIVDSSDSMLLVFDNPSFKGRANGRVRAAAARFTSTLKAFGDEVGARKLDSNGLSQGMPFVWNLFNPRTAPGILAA
;
A
#
# COMPACT_ATOMS: atom_id res chain seq x y z
N MET A 1 33.56 -6.65 -1.53
CA MET A 1 34.63 -7.22 -2.37
C MET A 1 34.45 -8.74 -2.31
N ILE A 2 33.59 -9.32 -3.14
CA ILE A 2 33.93 -9.89 -4.45
C ILE A 2 32.85 -9.47 -5.47
N LEU A 3 33.27 -8.74 -6.49
CA LEU A 3 32.48 -8.39 -7.68
C LEU A 3 32.85 -9.42 -8.75
N LYS A 4 31.94 -10.29 -9.17
CA LYS A 4 32.10 -11.06 -10.41
C LYS A 4 31.07 -10.56 -11.42
N HIS A 5 31.60 -9.95 -12.48
CA HIS A 5 30.86 -9.55 -13.67
C HIS A 5 30.14 -10.75 -14.28
N PHE A 6 28.84 -10.62 -14.52
CA PHE A 6 28.11 -11.45 -15.48
C PHE A 6 27.45 -10.54 -16.51
N LEU A 7 27.58 -10.93 -17.77
CA LEU A 7 27.07 -10.21 -18.93
C LEU A 7 25.54 -10.07 -18.85
N LEU A 8 25.07 -8.89 -19.25
CA LEU A 8 23.68 -8.61 -19.62
C LEU A 8 23.24 -9.59 -20.73
N VAL A 9 22.41 -10.56 -20.36
CA VAL A 9 21.55 -11.29 -21.31
C VAL A 9 20.13 -10.77 -21.08
N SER A 10 19.51 -10.31 -22.16
CA SER A 10 18.10 -9.92 -22.20
C SER A 10 17.22 -10.98 -21.52
N GLY A 11 16.44 -10.56 -20.52
CA GLY A 11 15.58 -11.42 -19.71
C GLY A 11 14.59 -12.22 -20.56
N GLY A 12 14.93 -13.48 -20.84
CA GLY A 12 13.95 -14.50 -21.18
C GLY A 12 13.28 -14.96 -19.90
N VAL A 13 11.96 -15.12 -19.92
CA VAL A 13 11.22 -15.76 -18.83
C VAL A 13 11.67 -17.22 -18.77
N THR A 14 12.58 -17.56 -17.86
CA THR A 14 12.83 -18.96 -17.52
C THR A 14 11.55 -19.54 -16.94
N THR A 15 11.14 -20.68 -17.47
CA THR A 15 10.05 -21.46 -16.89
C THR A 15 10.44 -21.84 -15.47
N VAL A 16 9.46 -22.05 -14.60
CA VAL A 16 9.73 -22.58 -13.27
C VAL A 16 10.57 -23.88 -13.41
N LEU A 17 10.29 -24.72 -14.41
CA LEU A 17 11.01 -25.96 -14.72
C LEU A 17 12.32 -25.82 -15.55
N GLY A 18 12.81 -24.61 -15.84
CA GLY A 18 14.06 -24.41 -16.59
C GLY A 18 14.08 -24.95 -18.04
N LEU A 19 12.93 -25.25 -18.64
CA LEU A 19 12.83 -25.75 -20.02
C LEU A 19 13.28 -24.70 -21.05
N PRO A 20 14.24 -25.04 -21.96
CA PRO A 20 14.66 -24.15 -23.04
C PRO A 20 13.66 -24.16 -24.20
N GLY A 21 13.24 -22.96 -24.66
CA GLY A 21 12.36 -22.77 -25.82
C GLY A 21 11.31 -21.68 -25.60
N PRO A 22 10.63 -21.18 -26.67
CA PRO A 22 9.52 -20.26 -26.51
C PRO A 22 8.35 -20.97 -25.81
N LEU A 23 7.83 -20.35 -24.75
CA LEU A 23 6.67 -20.85 -24.02
C LEU A 23 5.43 -20.95 -24.93
N PRO A 24 4.60 -22.01 -24.80
CA PRO A 24 3.42 -22.16 -25.62
C PRO A 24 2.40 -21.05 -25.34
N PRO A 25 1.51 -20.74 -26.33
CA PRO A 25 0.34 -19.91 -26.09
C PRO A 25 -0.49 -20.44 -24.92
N PHE A 26 -1.20 -19.54 -24.23
CA PHE A 26 -2.04 -19.94 -23.11
C PHE A 26 -3.24 -20.79 -23.56
N SER A 27 -3.56 -21.82 -22.79
CA SER A 27 -4.73 -22.67 -22.99
C SER A 27 -5.22 -23.29 -21.68
N ILE A 28 -6.51 -23.61 -21.60
CA ILE A 28 -7.13 -24.35 -20.48
C ILE A 28 -6.98 -25.86 -20.69
N PRO A 29 -7.01 -26.69 -19.64
CA PRO A 29 -6.88 -28.14 -19.79
C PRO A 29 -8.01 -28.74 -20.61
N THR A 30 -7.68 -29.77 -21.39
CA THR A 30 -8.68 -30.69 -21.96
C THR A 30 -8.92 -31.86 -21.01
N LEU A 31 -10.06 -32.56 -21.16
CA LEU A 31 -10.33 -33.80 -20.42
C LEU A 31 -9.17 -34.79 -20.59
N ASN A 32 -8.63 -35.28 -19.47
CA ASN A 32 -7.53 -36.26 -19.40
C ASN A 32 -6.18 -35.80 -20.00
N ASP A 33 -5.80 -34.53 -19.85
CA ASP A 33 -4.47 -34.04 -20.23
C ASP A 33 -3.37 -34.56 -19.28
N SER A 34 -2.84 -35.74 -19.60
CA SER A 34 -1.82 -36.43 -18.78
C SER A 34 -0.48 -35.70 -18.74
N ALA A 35 -0.16 -34.91 -19.77
CA ALA A 35 1.09 -34.14 -19.81
C ALA A 35 1.06 -32.99 -18.79
N ARG A 36 -0.03 -32.21 -18.77
CA ARG A 36 -0.23 -31.18 -17.74
C ARG A 36 -0.32 -31.75 -16.35
N THR A 37 -1.02 -32.87 -16.19
CA THR A 37 -1.12 -33.56 -14.90
C THR A 37 0.27 -33.95 -14.38
N LEU A 38 1.13 -34.52 -15.24
CA LEU A 38 2.50 -34.88 -14.89
C LEU A 38 3.37 -33.65 -14.59
N GLU A 39 3.21 -32.56 -15.35
CA GLU A 39 3.89 -31.29 -15.11
C GLU A 39 3.57 -30.71 -13.73
N ILE A 40 2.29 -30.67 -13.36
CA ILE A 40 1.82 -30.17 -12.08
C ILE A 40 2.33 -31.06 -10.94
N GLU A 41 2.26 -32.38 -11.07
CA GLU A 41 2.76 -33.28 -10.02
C GLU A 41 4.28 -33.20 -9.84
N THR A 42 5.03 -33.06 -10.94
CA THR A 42 6.48 -32.81 -10.88
C THR A 42 6.78 -31.48 -10.17
N THR A 43 6.01 -30.44 -10.50
CA THR A 43 6.12 -29.12 -9.87
C THR A 43 5.80 -29.19 -8.38
N ARG A 44 4.76 -29.92 -7.96
CA ARG A 44 4.38 -30.10 -6.55
C ARG A 44 5.44 -30.81 -5.72
N GLN A 45 6.19 -31.73 -6.32
CA GLN A 45 7.29 -32.44 -5.65
C GLN A 45 8.50 -31.53 -5.45
N ALA A 46 8.78 -30.65 -6.42
CA ALA A 46 9.96 -29.78 -6.41
C ALA A 46 9.72 -28.42 -5.73
N PHE A 47 8.48 -27.91 -5.72
CA PHE A 47 8.05 -26.69 -5.03
C PHE A 47 7.16 -27.06 -3.84
N THR A 48 7.69 -27.00 -2.63
CA THR A 48 6.96 -27.34 -1.40
C THR A 48 6.69 -26.12 -0.53
N TYR A 49 5.72 -26.23 0.38
CA TYR A 49 5.54 -25.25 1.45
C TYR A 49 6.54 -25.53 2.57
N GLY A 50 7.33 -24.53 2.93
CA GLY A 50 8.33 -24.61 3.99
C GLY A 50 8.21 -23.48 5.00
N LYS A 51 9.27 -23.35 5.79
CA LYS A 51 9.42 -22.31 6.80
C LYS A 51 10.06 -21.06 6.18
N ASP A 52 9.55 -19.90 6.55
CA ASP A 52 10.17 -18.62 6.18
C ASP A 52 11.52 -18.49 6.88
N ASP A 53 12.59 -18.44 6.08
CA ASP A 53 13.97 -18.25 6.53
C ASP A 53 14.42 -16.79 6.47
N THR A 54 13.52 -15.86 6.12
CA THR A 54 13.73 -14.42 6.22
C THR A 54 13.44 -13.91 7.64
N LEU A 55 13.78 -12.65 7.92
CA LEU A 55 13.47 -12.02 9.21
C LEU A 55 11.97 -11.71 9.38
N VAL A 56 11.17 -11.79 8.31
CA VAL A 56 9.71 -11.59 8.37
C VAL A 56 9.01 -12.74 9.10
N ALA A 57 9.57 -13.95 9.02
CA ALA A 57 9.14 -15.15 9.73
C ALA A 57 7.63 -15.46 9.61
N VAL A 58 7.06 -15.38 8.41
CA VAL A 58 5.64 -15.69 8.14
C VAL A 58 5.50 -16.93 7.26
N ASP A 59 4.93 -18.00 7.82
CA ASP A 59 4.68 -19.23 7.09
C ASP A 59 3.33 -19.22 6.33
N PRO A 60 3.21 -20.01 5.25
CA PRO A 60 4.28 -20.78 4.60
C PRO A 60 5.20 -19.94 3.68
N TRP A 61 6.36 -20.50 3.35
CA TRP A 61 7.37 -19.92 2.43
C TRP A 61 7.81 -20.91 1.35
N PRO A 62 8.26 -20.48 0.14
CA PRO A 62 8.70 -21.41 -0.90
C PRO A 62 9.88 -22.29 -0.46
N ALA A 63 9.74 -23.60 -0.64
CA ALA A 63 10.75 -24.59 -0.35
C ALA A 63 10.88 -25.62 -1.47
N GLY A 64 11.79 -26.59 -1.29
CA GLY A 64 12.21 -27.50 -2.36
C GLY A 64 13.14 -26.82 -3.37
N SER A 65 13.67 -27.57 -4.33
CA SER A 65 14.61 -27.06 -5.33
C SER A 65 13.99 -25.94 -6.18
N LEU A 66 12.71 -26.10 -6.52
CA LEU A 66 11.97 -25.19 -7.37
C LEU A 66 11.52 -23.93 -6.62
N GLY A 67 11.11 -24.08 -5.36
CA GLY A 67 10.78 -22.94 -4.51
C GLY A 67 11.97 -22.03 -4.27
N LYS A 68 13.13 -22.61 -3.94
CA LYS A 68 14.38 -21.85 -3.78
C LYS A 68 14.77 -21.14 -5.08
N SER A 69 14.70 -21.83 -6.23
CA SER A 69 15.01 -21.21 -7.51
C SER A 69 14.04 -20.07 -7.88
N ALA A 70 12.75 -20.21 -7.57
CA ALA A 70 11.77 -19.14 -7.80
C ALA A 70 12.08 -17.90 -6.94
N VAL A 71 12.44 -18.10 -5.67
CA VAL A 71 12.85 -17.04 -4.76
C VAL A 71 14.10 -16.32 -5.28
N ASP A 72 15.13 -17.06 -5.69
CA ASP A 72 16.37 -16.50 -6.25
C ASP A 72 16.09 -15.68 -7.52
N GLN A 73 15.30 -16.22 -8.47
CA GLN A 73 14.94 -15.52 -9.71
C GLN A 73 14.15 -14.23 -9.44
N HIS A 74 13.19 -14.27 -8.52
CA HIS A 74 12.43 -13.07 -8.11
C HIS A 74 13.36 -12.02 -7.51
N TYR A 75 14.31 -12.42 -6.67
CA TYR A 75 15.25 -11.51 -6.03
C TYR A 75 16.28 -10.92 -7.00
N GLU A 76 16.74 -11.68 -7.99
CA GLU A 76 17.61 -11.18 -9.07
C GLU A 76 16.91 -10.10 -9.89
N GLY A 77 15.66 -10.34 -10.31
CA GLY A 77 14.86 -9.37 -11.05
C GLY A 77 14.63 -8.08 -10.27
N TYR A 78 14.25 -8.20 -9.00
CA TYR A 78 14.11 -7.07 -8.07
C TYR A 78 15.42 -6.29 -7.89
N SER A 79 16.53 -6.99 -7.65
CA SER A 79 17.82 -6.36 -7.34
C SER A 79 18.35 -5.49 -8.49
N ALA A 80 18.09 -5.91 -9.74
CA ALA A 80 18.48 -5.14 -10.92
C ALA A 80 17.74 -3.79 -11.00
N GLU A 81 16.44 -3.78 -10.73
CA GLU A 81 15.64 -2.56 -10.76
C GLU A 81 15.96 -1.65 -9.56
N GLN A 82 16.06 -2.23 -8.37
CA GLN A 82 16.45 -1.50 -7.16
C GLN A 82 17.82 -0.83 -7.25
N LEU A 83 18.76 -1.43 -7.96
CA LEU A 83 20.06 -0.80 -8.21
C LEU A 83 19.89 0.53 -8.97
N ARG A 84 18.99 0.60 -9.95
CA ARG A 84 18.73 1.82 -10.73
C ARG A 84 18.11 2.91 -9.87
N ILE A 85 17.15 2.55 -9.02
CA ILE A 85 16.52 3.47 -8.05
C ILE A 85 17.57 4.03 -7.09
N LYS A 86 18.39 3.16 -6.47
CA LYS A 86 19.46 3.58 -5.55
C LYS A 86 20.45 4.53 -6.20
N GLN A 87 20.84 4.31 -7.45
CA GLN A 87 21.72 5.23 -8.19
C GLN A 87 21.11 6.62 -8.43
N LEU A 88 19.78 6.72 -8.58
CA LEU A 88 19.09 8.02 -8.65
C LEU A 88 19.12 8.71 -7.28
N VAL A 89 18.77 7.97 -6.22
CA VAL A 89 18.76 8.47 -4.84
C VAL A 89 20.15 8.92 -4.39
N GLU A 90 21.20 8.14 -4.64
CA GLU A 90 22.58 8.48 -4.27
C GLU A 90 23.05 9.80 -4.88
N ARG A 91 22.65 10.09 -6.13
CA ARG A 91 22.97 11.36 -6.80
C ARG A 91 22.23 12.53 -6.16
N ASP A 92 20.95 12.37 -5.86
CA ASP A 92 20.18 13.41 -5.18
C ASP A 92 20.69 13.65 -3.75
N VAL A 93 21.09 12.60 -3.03
CA VAL A 93 21.74 12.71 -1.72
C VAL A 93 23.06 13.46 -1.81
N ALA A 94 23.87 13.23 -2.85
CA ALA A 94 25.11 13.97 -3.05
C ALA A 94 24.85 15.48 -3.26
N ASP A 95 23.85 15.83 -4.06
CA ASP A 95 23.45 17.23 -4.31
C ASP A 95 22.94 17.90 -3.02
N VAL A 96 22.14 17.19 -2.22
CA VAL A 96 21.68 17.67 -0.91
C VAL A 96 22.85 17.84 0.05
N LYS A 97 23.78 16.89 0.11
CA LYS A 97 24.98 16.94 0.96
C LYS A 97 25.85 18.15 0.62
N ALA A 98 26.04 18.46 -0.66
CA ALA A 98 26.79 19.63 -1.10
C ALA A 98 26.13 20.94 -0.65
N ALA A 99 24.80 20.97 -0.51
CA ALA A 99 24.06 22.13 -0.06
C ALA A 99 23.91 22.24 1.48
N LEU A 100 24.25 21.18 2.24
CA LEU A 100 24.08 21.15 3.71
C LEU A 100 24.64 22.37 4.46
N PRO A 101 25.83 22.92 4.11
CA PRO A 101 26.37 24.09 4.84
C PRO A 101 25.47 25.34 4.76
N SER A 102 24.56 25.39 3.79
CA SER A 102 23.61 26.50 3.60
C SER A 102 22.20 26.22 4.14
N LEU A 103 21.95 25.01 4.65
CA LEU A 103 20.65 24.57 5.16
C LEU A 103 20.67 24.60 6.70
N SER A 104 19.68 25.26 7.28
CA SER A 104 19.37 25.20 8.72
C SER A 104 17.89 24.93 8.92
N LEU A 105 17.57 24.12 9.92
CA LEU A 105 16.20 23.74 10.28
C LEU A 105 15.85 24.37 11.63
N ASN A 106 15.65 25.69 11.65
CA ASN A 106 15.44 26.48 12.88
C ASN A 106 13.97 26.82 13.12
N SER A 107 13.09 26.51 12.16
CA SER A 107 11.65 26.70 12.21
C SER A 107 10.95 25.54 11.53
N PHE A 108 9.63 25.43 11.72
CA PHE A 108 8.80 24.42 11.05
C PHE A 108 8.88 24.57 9.52
N GLU A 109 8.82 25.79 9.02
CA GLU A 109 8.82 26.10 7.58
C GLU A 109 10.20 25.88 6.93
N ASP A 110 11.30 25.87 7.69
CA ASP A 110 12.63 25.55 7.16
C ASP A 110 12.72 24.12 6.59
N TYR A 111 11.88 23.19 7.06
CA TYR A 111 11.82 21.83 6.52
C TYR A 111 11.36 21.80 5.06
N PHE A 112 10.67 22.84 4.57
CA PHE A 112 10.22 22.90 3.17
C PHE A 112 11.41 22.98 2.21
N LYS A 113 12.52 23.60 2.64
CA LYS A 113 13.78 23.72 1.90
C LYS A 113 14.46 22.39 1.61
N LEU A 114 14.05 21.31 2.31
CA LEU A 114 14.52 19.95 2.04
C LEU A 114 14.00 19.41 0.71
N TYR A 115 12.92 20.01 0.18
CA TYR A 115 12.24 19.57 -1.04
C TYR A 115 12.40 20.55 -2.21
N GLU A 116 12.55 21.85 -1.92
CA GLU A 116 12.70 22.89 -2.94
C GLU A 116 13.86 22.61 -3.91
N GLU A 117 13.52 22.38 -5.19
CA GLU A 117 14.47 22.09 -6.26
C GLU A 117 15.39 20.87 -6.02
N ARG A 118 14.96 19.93 -5.16
CA ARG A 118 15.73 18.74 -4.76
C ARG A 118 15.01 17.45 -5.14
N TRP A 119 15.72 16.32 -5.04
CA TRP A 119 15.18 14.98 -5.28
C TRP A 119 14.59 14.75 -6.68
N LYS A 120 14.96 15.59 -7.66
CA LYS A 120 14.35 15.56 -9.00
C LYS A 120 14.63 14.28 -9.79
N ARG A 121 15.64 13.49 -9.40
CA ARG A 121 15.97 12.24 -10.09
C ARG A 121 15.22 11.07 -9.46
N SER A 122 15.17 11.00 -8.14
CA SER A 122 14.51 9.92 -7.41
C SER A 122 13.01 10.14 -7.23
N VAL A 123 12.54 11.39 -7.19
CA VAL A 123 11.14 11.80 -7.05
C VAL A 123 10.81 12.88 -8.10
N PRO A 124 10.77 12.51 -9.39
CA PRO A 124 10.62 13.47 -10.49
C PRO A 124 9.30 14.27 -10.47
N SER A 125 8.25 13.71 -9.86
CA SER A 125 6.97 14.41 -9.66
C SER A 125 7.02 15.49 -8.57
N GLY A 126 8.08 15.51 -7.75
CA GLY A 126 8.19 16.38 -6.59
C GLY A 126 7.14 16.06 -5.50
N ILE A 127 7.05 16.96 -4.53
CA ILE A 127 5.98 16.94 -3.54
C ILE A 127 4.72 17.50 -4.18
N ALA A 128 3.58 16.87 -3.92
CA ALA A 128 2.32 17.32 -4.51
C ALA A 128 1.91 18.73 -4.04
N GLU A 129 1.28 19.47 -4.96
CA GLU A 129 0.80 20.84 -4.69
C GLU A 129 -0.12 20.85 -3.46
N GLY A 130 0.08 21.83 -2.57
CA GLY A 130 -0.71 21.99 -1.35
C GLY A 130 -0.18 21.24 -0.13
N VAL A 131 0.58 20.14 -0.29
CA VAL A 131 1.06 19.32 0.86
C VAL A 131 1.91 20.15 1.82
N LEU A 132 2.88 20.93 1.33
CA LEU A 132 3.70 21.80 2.17
C LEU A 132 2.98 23.11 2.54
N SER A 133 2.43 23.80 1.55
CA SER A 133 1.84 25.14 1.73
C SER A 133 0.60 25.14 2.63
N ASN A 134 -0.15 24.03 2.66
CA ASN A 134 -1.35 23.88 3.48
C ASN A 134 -1.16 22.86 4.61
N SER A 135 0.08 22.52 4.95
CA SER A 135 0.46 21.48 5.92
C SER A 135 -0.20 21.61 7.30
N ARG A 136 -0.52 22.84 7.74
CA ARG A 136 -1.22 23.09 9.01
C ARG A 136 -2.75 23.02 8.92
N SER A 137 -3.34 22.82 7.74
CA SER A 137 -4.79 22.76 7.55
C SER A 137 -5.42 21.55 8.22
N ASP A 138 -6.52 21.76 8.93
CA ASP A 138 -7.30 20.67 9.53
C ASP A 138 -8.08 19.88 8.50
N LEU A 139 -8.51 20.53 7.41
CA LEU A 139 -9.13 19.85 6.30
C LEU A 139 -8.12 18.94 5.57
N LEU A 140 -6.86 19.38 5.41
CA LEU A 140 -5.80 18.55 4.85
C LEU A 140 -5.63 17.29 5.70
N PHE A 141 -5.36 17.50 6.99
CA PHE A 141 -5.16 16.44 7.96
C PHE A 141 -6.33 15.44 7.97
N ALA A 142 -7.58 15.89 8.03
CA ALA A 142 -8.72 14.98 7.97
C ALA A 142 -8.81 14.24 6.63
N MET A 143 -8.66 14.94 5.50
CA MET A 143 -8.81 14.33 4.18
C MET A 143 -7.71 13.34 3.81
N GLU A 144 -6.55 13.39 4.46
CA GLU A 144 -5.54 12.33 4.35
C GLU A 144 -6.11 10.96 4.73
N ARG A 145 -7.04 10.86 5.69
CA ARG A 145 -7.71 9.59 6.07
C ARG A 145 -8.72 9.08 5.04
N LEU A 146 -9.03 9.88 4.03
CA LEU A 146 -9.89 9.53 2.88
C LEU A 146 -9.09 9.47 1.57
N SER A 147 -7.76 9.57 1.64
CA SER A 147 -6.85 9.55 0.49
C SER A 147 -5.56 8.78 0.82
N VAL A 148 -4.63 9.42 1.51
CA VAL A 148 -3.27 8.96 1.84
C VAL A 148 -3.22 7.80 2.85
N TYR A 149 -4.13 7.79 3.83
CA TYR A 149 -4.25 6.77 4.89
C TYR A 149 -5.60 6.05 4.83
N PRO A 150 -5.90 5.32 3.74
CA PRO A 150 -7.24 4.81 3.49
C PRO A 150 -7.61 3.60 4.36
N GLU A 151 -6.72 3.07 5.19
CA GLU A 151 -6.91 1.79 5.90
C GLU A 151 -7.25 1.94 7.39
N SER A 152 -6.92 3.06 8.04
CA SER A 152 -7.13 3.22 9.49
C SER A 152 -8.53 3.73 9.89
N LEU A 153 -9.21 4.49 9.01
CA LEU A 153 -10.47 5.18 9.35
C LEU A 153 -11.67 4.22 9.35
N ARG A 154 -12.57 4.36 10.33
CA ARG A 154 -13.92 3.79 10.31
C ARG A 154 -14.94 4.73 10.92
N ARG A 155 -16.21 4.60 10.54
CA ARG A 155 -17.34 5.26 11.21
C ARG A 155 -17.61 4.60 12.56
N VAL A 156 -17.90 5.41 13.57
CA VAL A 156 -18.29 4.93 14.90
C VAL A 156 -19.76 4.50 14.84
N ARG A 157 -20.09 3.33 15.39
CA ARG A 157 -21.49 2.90 15.45
C ARG A 157 -22.28 3.75 16.46
N THR A 158 -23.57 3.91 16.24
CA THR A 158 -24.44 4.72 17.10
C THR A 158 -24.49 4.24 18.55
N ASP A 159 -24.20 2.96 18.79
CA ASP A 159 -24.25 2.26 20.09
C ASP A 159 -22.86 1.95 20.70
N GLU A 160 -21.78 2.31 20.01
CA GLU A 160 -20.42 1.94 20.39
C GLU A 160 -19.89 2.81 21.56
N PRO A 161 -19.46 2.24 22.69
CA PRO A 161 -18.79 3.01 23.72
C PRO A 161 -17.40 3.45 23.25
N LEU A 162 -17.08 4.74 23.41
CA LEU A 162 -15.77 5.30 23.07
C LEU A 162 -14.94 5.60 24.32
N ALA A 163 -13.66 5.22 24.30
CA ALA A 163 -12.74 5.56 25.38
C ALA A 163 -12.27 7.02 25.29
N LEU A 164 -12.21 7.60 24.10
CA LEU A 164 -11.88 9.01 23.88
C LEU A 164 -13.16 9.86 23.98
N GLN A 165 -13.20 10.75 24.96
CA GLN A 165 -14.31 11.65 25.23
C GLN A 165 -13.83 13.11 25.15
N VAL A 166 -14.65 13.96 24.55
CA VAL A 166 -14.45 15.40 24.45
C VAL A 166 -15.58 16.08 25.24
N GLU A 167 -15.21 17.00 26.14
CA GLU A 167 -16.17 17.80 26.90
C GLU A 167 -17.20 18.48 25.98
N ASP A 168 -18.48 18.43 26.36
CA ASP A 168 -19.59 18.89 25.52
C ASP A 168 -19.43 20.35 25.08
N ASP A 169 -18.95 21.23 25.96
CA ASP A 169 -18.73 22.64 25.64
C ASP A 169 -17.62 22.84 24.60
N ILE A 170 -16.58 21.99 24.62
CA ILE A 170 -15.50 22.01 23.63
C ILE A 170 -16.02 21.46 22.30
N ALA A 171 -16.71 20.32 22.33
CA ALA A 171 -17.32 19.72 21.15
C ALA A 171 -18.29 20.68 20.46
N ARG A 172 -19.12 21.41 21.20
CA ARG A 172 -20.06 22.39 20.62
C ARG A 172 -19.36 23.56 19.96
N LYS A 173 -18.25 24.05 20.53
CA LYS A 173 -17.46 25.13 19.93
C LYS A 173 -16.83 24.74 18.60
N ILE A 174 -16.44 23.46 18.44
CA ILE A 174 -15.81 22.95 17.21
C ILE A 174 -16.86 22.52 16.18
N THR A 175 -17.95 21.89 16.64
CA THR A 175 -18.85 21.10 15.77
C THR A 175 -20.29 21.61 15.71
N THR A 176 -20.67 22.57 16.57
CA THR A 176 -22.05 23.01 16.88
C THR A 176 -22.90 22.01 17.67
N GLN A 177 -22.42 20.79 17.91
CA GLN A 177 -23.11 19.72 18.61
C GLN A 177 -22.19 19.02 19.63
N THR A 178 -22.71 18.07 20.40
CA THR A 178 -21.89 17.23 21.29
C THR A 178 -21.29 16.06 20.53
N GLN A 179 -20.24 15.44 21.08
CA GLN A 179 -19.68 14.20 20.55
C GLN A 179 -20.76 13.11 20.44
N GLY A 180 -21.57 12.93 21.49
CA GLY A 180 -22.66 11.95 21.51
C GLY A 180 -23.69 12.18 20.40
N SER A 181 -24.12 13.44 20.19
CA SER A 181 -25.10 13.74 19.14
C SER A 181 -24.54 13.49 17.73
N LEU A 182 -23.26 13.78 17.50
CA LEU A 182 -22.59 13.42 16.24
C LEU A 182 -22.57 11.90 16.05
N GLN A 183 -22.30 11.13 17.11
CA GLN A 183 -22.30 9.67 17.05
C GLN A 183 -23.69 9.09 16.76
N GLU A 184 -24.73 9.56 17.44
CA GLU A 184 -26.13 9.14 17.21
C GLU A 184 -26.59 9.40 15.77
N GLN A 185 -26.10 10.48 15.15
CA GLN A 185 -26.39 10.82 13.75
C GLN A 185 -25.46 10.11 12.75
N GLY A 186 -24.61 9.19 13.24
CA GLY A 186 -23.59 8.52 12.43
C GLY A 186 -22.59 9.48 11.79
N ARG A 187 -22.35 10.66 12.35
CA ARG A 187 -21.40 11.66 11.83
C ARG A 187 -20.00 11.52 12.40
N LEU A 188 -19.79 10.67 13.41
CA LEU A 188 -18.51 10.49 14.10
C LEU A 188 -17.71 9.32 13.51
N PHE A 189 -16.39 9.50 13.41
CA PHE A 189 -15.43 8.54 12.87
C PHE A 189 -14.22 8.46 13.80
N ILE A 190 -13.52 7.33 13.75
CA ILE A 190 -12.36 7.07 14.59
C ILE A 190 -11.20 6.47 13.79
N VAL A 191 -9.99 6.88 14.15
CA VAL A 191 -8.74 6.16 13.92
C VAL A 191 -8.21 5.72 15.28
N ASP A 192 -7.88 4.44 15.43
CA ASP A 192 -7.44 3.86 16.69
C ASP A 192 -6.14 3.07 16.51
N HIS A 193 -5.04 3.69 16.96
CA HIS A 193 -3.70 3.12 17.01
C HIS A 193 -3.26 2.83 18.46
N SER A 194 -4.19 2.72 19.41
CA SER A 194 -3.90 2.48 20.84
C SER A 194 -3.05 1.22 21.08
N SER A 195 -3.19 0.21 20.20
CA SER A 195 -2.39 -1.02 20.27
C SER A 195 -0.88 -0.83 20.10
N LEU A 196 -0.43 0.31 19.56
CA LEU A 196 0.99 0.66 19.46
C LEU A 196 1.66 0.88 20.82
N ALA A 197 0.88 1.12 21.88
CA ALA A 197 1.41 1.21 23.26
C ALA A 197 2.06 -0.10 23.75
N ASN A 198 1.82 -1.22 23.06
CA ASN A 198 2.39 -2.52 23.39
C ASN A 198 3.78 -2.78 22.75
N LEU A 199 4.26 -1.85 21.93
CA LEU A 199 5.53 -1.95 21.21
C LEU A 199 6.64 -1.18 21.93
N THR A 200 7.87 -1.69 21.88
CA THR A 200 9.04 -1.09 22.53
C THR A 200 9.66 0.00 21.66
N LEU A 201 9.71 1.23 22.16
CA LEU A 201 10.35 2.34 21.45
C LEU A 201 11.86 2.12 21.30
N THR A 202 12.41 2.52 20.15
CA THR A 202 13.84 2.65 19.92
C THR A 202 14.40 3.76 20.82
N THR A 203 15.54 3.52 21.48
CA THR A 203 16.17 4.49 22.39
C THR A 203 16.37 5.86 21.73
N GLY A 204 15.88 6.91 22.37
CA GLY A 204 15.99 8.29 21.88
C GLY A 204 14.95 8.69 20.84
N MET A 205 14.06 7.77 20.47
CA MET A 205 12.91 8.04 19.61
C MET A 205 11.61 7.88 20.39
N TYR A 206 10.58 8.61 19.97
CA TYR A 206 9.31 8.70 20.67
C TYR A 206 8.16 8.67 19.66
N ALA A 207 7.03 8.10 20.07
CA ALA A 207 5.79 8.10 19.30
C ALA A 207 4.58 8.00 20.24
N GLY A 208 3.42 8.41 19.74
CA GLY A 208 2.15 8.11 20.39
C GLY A 208 1.66 6.70 20.10
N ALA A 209 0.51 6.37 20.67
CA ALA A 209 -0.37 5.27 20.32
C ALA A 209 -1.78 5.86 20.15
N CYS A 210 -1.93 6.71 19.15
CA CYS A 210 -3.00 7.71 19.12
C CYS A 210 -4.39 7.11 18.90
N GLU A 211 -5.38 7.69 19.57
CA GLU A 211 -6.77 7.62 19.13
C GLU A 211 -7.19 9.01 18.64
N ALA A 212 -7.94 9.06 17.55
CA ALA A 212 -8.38 10.32 16.98
C ALA A 212 -9.83 10.25 16.51
N LEU A 213 -10.60 11.28 16.84
CA LEU A 213 -11.97 11.46 16.39
C LEU A 213 -12.03 12.43 15.23
N PHE A 214 -12.84 12.09 14.23
CA PHE A 214 -13.18 12.93 13.09
C PHE A 214 -14.69 12.98 12.94
N PHE A 215 -15.20 13.99 12.25
CA PHE A 215 -16.64 14.15 12.06
C PHE A 215 -17.02 14.78 10.73
N ILE A 216 -18.24 14.51 10.27
CA ILE A 216 -18.89 15.30 9.22
C ILE A 216 -19.57 16.50 9.88
N HIS A 217 -19.08 17.70 9.60
CA HIS A 217 -19.60 18.92 10.18
C HIS A 217 -21.09 19.13 9.83
N PRO A 218 -21.99 19.33 10.82
CA PRO A 218 -23.44 19.37 10.58
C PRO A 218 -23.90 20.43 9.57
N VAL A 219 -23.21 21.58 9.53
CA VAL A 219 -23.54 22.71 8.63
C VAL A 219 -22.81 22.63 7.28
N SER A 220 -21.47 22.63 7.26
CA SER A 220 -20.70 22.65 6.01
C SER A 220 -20.64 21.32 5.26
N GLY A 221 -20.90 20.20 5.95
CA GLY A 221 -20.72 18.85 5.41
C GLY A 221 -19.27 18.42 5.22
N ASN A 222 -18.30 19.25 5.63
CA ASN A 222 -16.88 18.92 5.52
C ASN A 222 -16.50 17.81 6.52
N PHE A 223 -15.56 16.95 6.13
CA PHE A 223 -14.93 15.98 7.02
C PHE A 223 -13.76 16.65 7.75
N LEU A 224 -13.81 16.72 9.09
CA LEU A 224 -12.89 17.52 9.91
C LEU A 224 -12.43 16.74 11.15
N PRO A 225 -11.27 17.07 11.74
CA PRO A 225 -10.81 16.48 12.98
C PRO A 225 -11.53 17.09 14.20
N LEU A 226 -11.75 16.28 15.23
CA LEU A 226 -12.37 16.69 16.49
C LEU A 226 -11.38 16.66 17.64
N ALA A 227 -10.68 15.53 17.83
CA ALA A 227 -9.73 15.36 18.92
C ALA A 227 -8.68 14.32 18.61
N VAL A 228 -7.50 14.45 19.24
CA VAL A 228 -6.42 13.47 19.22
C VAL A 228 -5.93 13.23 20.64
N ARG A 229 -5.89 11.97 21.07
CA ARG A 229 -5.28 11.51 22.31
C ARG A 229 -4.00 10.74 21.97
N PRO A 230 -2.81 11.23 22.34
CA PRO A 230 -1.56 10.56 22.00
C PRO A 230 -1.33 9.22 22.72
N ASN A 231 -1.91 9.01 23.90
CA ASN A 231 -1.59 7.89 24.78
C ASN A 231 -0.08 7.76 25.04
N ASN A 232 0.40 6.53 25.28
CA ASN A 232 1.80 6.19 25.50
C ASN A 232 2.51 7.05 26.57
N GLY A 233 1.85 7.22 27.72
CA GLY A 233 2.36 8.00 28.85
C GLY A 233 1.94 9.48 28.87
N SER A 234 1.36 10.01 27.79
CA SER A 234 0.75 11.34 27.79
C SER A 234 -0.70 11.27 28.29
N PRO A 235 -1.10 12.06 29.31
CA PRO A 235 -2.49 12.11 29.81
C PRO A 235 -3.40 13.04 28.98
N LEU A 236 -2.87 13.66 27.93
CA LEU A 236 -3.50 14.80 27.27
C LEU A 236 -4.48 14.38 26.18
N VAL A 237 -5.52 15.20 26.00
CA VAL A 237 -6.40 15.21 24.84
C VAL A 237 -6.29 16.58 24.18
N TYR A 238 -5.97 16.58 22.88
CA TYR A 238 -5.83 17.77 22.07
C TYR A 238 -7.02 17.95 21.15
N THR A 239 -7.38 19.20 20.89
CA THR A 239 -8.45 19.61 19.99
C THR A 239 -7.99 20.80 19.14
N PRO A 240 -8.70 21.13 18.03
CA PRO A 240 -8.42 22.34 17.25
C PRO A 240 -8.48 23.67 18.03
N LEU A 241 -9.00 23.69 19.26
CA LEU A 241 -9.04 24.89 20.11
C LEU A 241 -7.79 25.07 20.97
N ASP A 242 -6.89 24.09 21.02
CA ASP A 242 -5.61 24.20 21.70
C ASP A 242 -4.65 25.14 20.94
N SER A 243 -3.51 25.46 21.56
CA SER A 243 -2.52 26.30 20.90
C SER A 243 -2.08 25.70 19.55
N ALA A 244 -1.70 26.56 18.61
CA ALA A 244 -1.37 26.13 17.25
C ALA A 244 -0.28 25.03 17.22
N ASN A 245 0.72 25.12 18.11
CA ASN A 245 1.78 24.13 18.21
C ASN A 245 1.31 22.84 18.90
N ASP A 246 0.55 22.94 19.99
CA ASP A 246 -0.02 21.75 20.66
C ASP A 246 -0.87 20.93 19.68
N TRP A 247 -1.75 21.60 18.93
CA TRP A 247 -2.59 20.94 17.94
C TRP A 247 -1.78 20.39 16.77
N THR A 248 -0.78 21.13 16.26
CA THR A 248 0.10 20.64 15.19
C THR A 248 0.90 19.41 15.64
N LEU A 249 1.42 19.39 16.87
CA LEU A 249 2.12 18.23 17.42
C LEU A 249 1.20 17.01 17.53
N ALA A 250 -0.03 17.20 17.99
CA ALA A 250 -1.02 16.12 18.06
C ALA A 250 -1.31 15.54 16.67
N LYS A 251 -1.42 16.38 15.64
CA LYS A 251 -1.55 15.94 14.25
C LYS A 251 -0.33 15.15 13.76
N MET A 252 0.88 15.64 14.04
CA MET A 252 2.13 14.94 13.70
C MET A 252 2.24 13.56 14.37
N LEU A 253 1.80 13.44 15.62
CA LEU A 253 1.78 12.17 16.36
C LEU A 253 0.84 11.14 15.70
N LEU A 254 -0.37 11.57 15.33
CA LEU A 254 -1.30 10.67 14.61
C LEU A 254 -0.72 10.27 13.25
N ASN A 255 -0.21 11.24 12.50
CA ASN A 255 0.40 10.99 11.19
C ASN A 255 1.58 10.00 11.29
N SER A 256 2.43 10.12 12.32
CA SER A 256 3.51 9.17 12.59
C SER A 256 2.98 7.74 12.84
N ASN A 257 1.88 7.61 13.60
CA ASN A 257 1.23 6.32 13.84
C ASN A 257 0.54 5.75 12.59
N ASP A 258 -0.11 6.58 11.78
CA ASP A 258 -0.74 6.17 10.52
C ASP A 258 0.28 5.63 9.52
N VAL A 259 1.46 6.27 9.40
CA VAL A 259 2.53 5.76 8.52
C VAL A 259 3.02 4.39 9.00
N TRP A 260 3.27 4.24 10.31
CA TRP A 260 3.65 2.95 10.88
C TRP A 260 2.57 1.89 10.63
N HIS A 261 1.30 2.20 10.88
CA HIS A 261 0.18 1.30 10.62
C HIS A 261 0.19 0.82 9.17
N ASN A 262 0.20 1.75 8.21
CA ASN A 262 0.18 1.44 6.79
C ASN A 262 1.40 0.60 6.35
N GLN A 263 2.59 0.89 6.89
CA GLN A 263 3.81 0.15 6.52
C GLN A 263 3.76 -1.32 6.95
N TRP A 264 3.12 -1.63 8.07
CA TRP A 264 3.09 -3.01 8.56
C TRP A 264 1.79 -3.74 8.23
N TYR A 265 0.71 -3.00 7.95
CA TYR A 265 -0.50 -3.54 7.34
C TYR A 265 -0.24 -3.99 5.90
N HIS A 266 0.44 -3.19 5.05
CA HIS A 266 0.67 -3.59 3.66
C HIS A 266 1.60 -4.79 3.53
N LEU A 267 2.54 -5.00 4.46
CA LEU A 267 3.40 -6.20 4.45
C LEU A 267 2.55 -7.48 4.51
N GLY A 268 1.57 -7.56 5.41
CA GLY A 268 0.64 -8.68 5.46
C GLY A 268 -0.36 -8.66 4.29
N ALA A 269 -1.03 -7.52 4.10
CA ALA A 269 -2.18 -7.40 3.19
C ALA A 269 -1.83 -7.45 1.71
N ALA A 270 -0.71 -6.88 1.31
CA ALA A 270 -0.28 -6.94 -0.08
C ALA A 270 0.73 -8.08 -0.30
N HIS A 271 1.89 -8.04 0.39
CA HIS A 271 2.98 -8.97 0.08
C HIS A 271 2.67 -10.42 0.48
N VAL A 272 2.38 -10.68 1.75
CA VAL A 272 2.13 -12.06 2.22
C VAL A 272 0.94 -12.68 1.48
N SER A 273 -0.15 -11.94 1.31
CA SER A 273 -1.31 -12.42 0.51
C SER A 273 -0.93 -12.82 -0.91
N THR A 274 -0.13 -12.00 -1.57
CA THR A 274 0.30 -12.25 -2.94
C THR A 274 1.25 -13.45 -3.02
N ASP A 275 2.14 -13.62 -2.04
CA ASP A 275 3.00 -14.80 -1.92
C ASP A 275 2.16 -16.08 -1.84
N LEU A 276 1.13 -16.11 -0.98
CA LEU A 276 0.26 -17.29 -0.83
C LEU A 276 -0.51 -17.63 -2.11
N VAL A 277 -0.99 -16.62 -2.85
CA VAL A 277 -1.63 -16.82 -4.15
C VAL A 277 -0.65 -17.34 -5.19
N TRP A 278 0.56 -16.80 -5.24
CA TRP A 278 1.60 -17.27 -6.16
C TRP A 278 1.97 -18.72 -5.86
N MET A 279 2.20 -19.05 -4.58
CA MET A 279 2.58 -20.39 -4.12
C MET A 279 1.49 -21.44 -4.37
N SER A 280 0.22 -21.10 -4.16
CA SER A 280 -0.89 -22.00 -4.53
C SER A 280 -1.03 -22.14 -6.04
N GLY A 281 -0.80 -21.07 -6.80
CA GLY A 281 -0.86 -21.08 -8.27
C GLY A 281 0.20 -21.97 -8.90
N VAL A 282 1.48 -21.81 -8.54
CA VAL A 282 2.59 -22.61 -9.12
C VAL A 282 2.39 -24.10 -8.88
N ARG A 283 1.75 -24.48 -7.77
CA ARG A 283 1.48 -25.87 -7.39
C ARG A 283 0.21 -26.44 -8.01
N SER A 284 -0.54 -25.67 -8.79
CA SER A 284 -1.89 -26.07 -9.26
C SER A 284 -2.09 -25.95 -10.76
N PHE A 285 -1.26 -25.16 -11.44
CA PHE A 285 -1.39 -24.90 -12.86
C PHE A 285 -0.24 -25.46 -13.68
N SER A 286 -0.54 -25.88 -14.90
CA SER A 286 0.46 -26.00 -15.96
C SER A 286 1.03 -24.61 -16.29
N GLU A 287 2.28 -24.55 -16.74
CA GLU A 287 2.89 -23.31 -17.25
C GLU A 287 2.09 -22.71 -18.42
N ALA A 288 1.29 -23.51 -19.12
CA ALA A 288 0.41 -23.07 -20.21
C ALA A 288 -0.93 -22.46 -19.75
N HIS A 289 -1.28 -22.53 -18.47
CA HIS A 289 -2.59 -22.08 -18.01
C HIS A 289 -2.72 -20.53 -18.06
N PRO A 290 -3.80 -19.97 -18.64
CA PRO A 290 -3.96 -18.52 -18.77
C PRO A 290 -3.98 -17.80 -17.43
N VAL A 291 -4.74 -18.31 -16.45
CA VAL A 291 -4.84 -17.72 -15.10
C VAL A 291 -3.48 -17.68 -14.42
N TRP A 292 -2.66 -18.71 -14.60
CA TRP A 292 -1.30 -18.73 -14.05
C TRP A 292 -0.40 -17.69 -14.71
N GLY A 293 -0.48 -17.55 -16.03
CA GLY A 293 0.21 -16.50 -16.77
C GLY A 293 -0.15 -15.10 -16.27
N LEU A 294 -1.42 -14.86 -15.96
CA LEU A 294 -1.89 -13.60 -15.39
C LEU A 294 -1.36 -13.36 -13.98
N ILE A 295 -1.44 -14.36 -13.10
CA ILE A 295 -0.91 -14.27 -11.72
C ILE A 295 0.58 -13.96 -11.75
N ARG A 296 1.39 -14.69 -12.55
CA ARG A 296 2.82 -14.44 -12.70
C ARG A 296 3.11 -13.03 -13.24
N ARG A 297 2.25 -12.50 -14.09
CA ARG A 297 2.41 -11.15 -14.64
C ARG A 297 2.23 -10.07 -13.57
N ILE A 298 1.16 -10.17 -12.78
CA ILE A 298 0.81 -9.19 -11.75
C ILE A 298 1.75 -9.33 -10.53
N ALA A 299 2.00 -10.55 -10.09
CA ALA A 299 2.80 -10.87 -8.90
C ALA A 299 4.30 -11.07 -9.23
N VAL A 300 4.81 -10.33 -10.22
CA VAL A 300 6.24 -10.39 -10.56
C VAL A 300 7.10 -10.00 -9.35
N ASN A 301 8.15 -10.77 -9.11
CA ASN A 301 9.10 -10.58 -8.01
C ASN A 301 8.50 -10.58 -6.59
N CYS A 302 7.29 -11.12 -6.36
CA CYS A 302 6.59 -10.98 -5.05
C CYS A 302 7.44 -11.43 -3.84
N PHE A 303 8.15 -12.56 -3.95
CA PHE A 303 9.03 -13.07 -2.89
C PHE A 303 10.24 -12.18 -2.58
N ALA A 304 10.67 -11.33 -3.52
CA ALA A 304 11.90 -10.55 -3.37
C ALA A 304 11.83 -9.56 -2.20
N TYR A 305 10.63 -9.03 -1.92
CA TYR A 305 10.45 -7.96 -0.95
C TYR A 305 10.70 -8.42 0.49
N ARG A 306 10.38 -9.67 0.85
CA ARG A 306 10.67 -10.21 2.19
C ARG A 306 12.16 -10.43 2.40
N ILE A 307 12.88 -10.85 1.36
CA ILE A 307 14.35 -10.94 1.39
C ILE A 307 14.95 -9.53 1.50
N GLY A 308 14.53 -8.61 0.63
CA GLY A 308 15.03 -7.23 0.60
C GLY A 308 14.80 -6.49 1.92
N ALA A 309 13.61 -6.64 2.50
CA ALA A 309 13.27 -6.10 3.81
C ALA A 309 14.17 -6.69 4.90
N SER A 310 14.38 -8.00 4.89
CA SER A 310 15.27 -8.68 5.83
C SER A 310 16.74 -8.27 5.69
N ALA A 311 17.18 -7.93 4.49
CA ALA A 311 18.56 -7.55 4.24
C ALA A 311 18.89 -6.09 4.59
N SER A 312 17.90 -5.18 4.57
CA SER A 312 18.16 -3.74 4.63
C SER A 312 17.20 -2.89 5.48
N LEU A 313 16.01 -3.40 5.79
CA LEU A 313 14.97 -2.65 6.49
C LEU A 313 14.87 -3.09 7.95
N ILE A 314 14.47 -4.36 8.16
CA ILE A 314 14.12 -4.90 9.49
C ILE A 314 15.26 -5.62 10.19
N ASN A 315 16.42 -5.77 9.54
CA ASN A 315 17.62 -6.28 10.21
C ASN A 315 18.03 -5.37 11.37
N PRO A 316 18.75 -5.89 12.39
CA PRO A 316 19.28 -5.07 13.47
C PRO A 316 20.12 -3.91 12.93
N ARG A 317 19.84 -2.69 13.42
CA ARG A 317 20.40 -1.42 12.94
C ARG A 317 20.08 -1.11 11.47
N GLY A 318 19.07 -1.75 10.90
CA GLY A 318 18.56 -1.50 9.55
C GLY A 318 17.81 -0.17 9.43
N SER A 319 17.28 0.09 8.24
CA SER A 319 16.67 1.40 7.92
C SER A 319 15.44 1.71 8.78
N ILE A 320 14.69 0.70 9.22
CA ILE A 320 13.52 0.92 10.09
C ILE A 320 13.96 1.45 11.45
N GLU A 321 14.90 0.78 12.13
CA GLU A 321 15.41 1.21 13.44
C GLU A 321 16.10 2.58 13.39
N GLN A 322 16.68 2.96 12.25
CA GLN A 322 17.33 4.26 12.09
C GLN A 322 16.39 5.45 11.88
N ASN A 323 15.12 5.22 11.50
CA ASN A 323 14.19 6.29 11.11
C ASN A 323 12.85 6.24 11.85
N PHE A 324 12.34 5.06 12.21
CA PHE A 324 11.04 4.90 12.88
C PHE A 324 11.18 4.78 14.39
N ALA A 325 10.13 5.17 15.11
CA ALA A 325 10.08 5.09 16.57
C ALA A 325 10.18 3.67 17.13
N TRP A 326 9.99 2.65 16.30
CA TRP A 326 10.09 1.23 16.67
C TRP A 326 11.04 0.51 15.70
N ASN A 327 11.69 -0.54 16.18
CA ASN A 327 12.69 -1.28 15.41
C ASN A 327 12.08 -2.36 14.50
N GLY A 328 12.94 -3.07 13.76
CA GLY A 328 12.53 -4.14 12.84
C GLY A 328 11.84 -5.34 13.52
N ALA A 329 12.13 -5.65 14.79
CA ALA A 329 11.47 -6.74 15.49
C ALA A 329 10.02 -6.37 15.86
N GLU A 330 9.80 -5.14 16.35
CA GLU A 330 8.45 -4.64 16.65
C GLU A 330 7.62 -4.46 15.38
N ALA A 331 8.25 -4.10 14.27
CA ALA A 331 7.64 -4.09 12.94
C ALA A 331 7.05 -5.44 12.52
N VAL A 332 7.82 -6.53 12.64
CA VAL A 332 7.34 -7.89 12.33
C VAL A 332 6.21 -8.30 13.28
N ARG A 333 6.38 -8.08 14.58
CA ARG A 333 5.36 -8.38 15.59
C ARG A 333 4.06 -7.64 15.30
N TYR A 334 4.13 -6.36 15.01
CA TYR A 334 2.97 -5.53 14.73
C TYR A 334 2.32 -5.92 13.39
N SER A 335 3.10 -6.22 12.35
CA SER A 335 2.58 -6.71 11.07
C SER A 335 1.75 -7.99 11.24
N GLN A 336 2.27 -8.96 12.01
CA GLN A 336 1.54 -10.20 12.31
C GLN A 336 0.25 -9.92 13.08
N GLN A 337 0.27 -8.99 14.04
CA GLN A 337 -0.91 -8.60 14.80
C GLN A 337 -1.99 -7.99 13.89
N VAL A 338 -1.66 -6.99 13.07
CA VAL A 338 -2.65 -6.32 12.20
C VAL A 338 -3.13 -7.23 11.06
N TRP A 339 -2.27 -8.15 10.63
CA TRP A 339 -2.65 -9.18 9.68
C TRP A 339 -3.74 -10.10 10.24
N LYS A 340 -3.51 -10.63 11.45
CA LYS A 340 -4.44 -11.54 12.14
C LYS A 340 -5.71 -10.87 12.65
N SER A 341 -5.70 -9.56 12.91
CA SER A 341 -6.89 -8.85 13.40
C SER A 341 -7.93 -8.53 12.32
N GLY A 342 -7.58 -8.70 11.04
CA GLY A 342 -8.54 -8.49 9.95
C GLY A 342 -7.95 -8.33 8.56
N GLY A 343 -6.63 -8.20 8.41
CA GLY A 343 -6.00 -8.18 7.09
C GLY A 343 -6.15 -9.51 6.35
N GLU A 344 -6.09 -10.65 7.05
CA GLU A 344 -5.92 -11.96 6.41
C GLU A 344 -7.11 -12.51 5.62
N ALA A 345 -8.31 -12.01 5.89
CA ALA A 345 -9.52 -12.52 5.27
C ALA A 345 -9.68 -12.01 3.83
N TRP A 346 -9.56 -12.90 2.84
CA TRP A 346 -9.59 -12.60 1.41
C TRP A 346 -10.89 -11.91 0.95
N ARG A 347 -12.04 -12.59 1.03
CA ARG A 347 -13.32 -12.06 0.52
C ARG A 347 -13.80 -10.87 1.35
N SER A 348 -13.61 -10.92 2.65
CA SER A 348 -13.93 -9.82 3.55
C SER A 348 -13.16 -8.54 3.21
N ASN A 349 -12.00 -8.62 2.56
CA ASN A 349 -11.20 -7.45 2.17
C ASN A 349 -11.35 -7.01 0.71
N TYR A 350 -12.35 -7.54 -0.01
CA TYR A 350 -12.78 -6.93 -1.27
C TYR A 350 -13.13 -5.45 -1.03
N LEU A 351 -12.70 -4.57 -1.94
CA LEU A 351 -12.75 -3.11 -1.76
C LEU A 351 -14.10 -2.61 -1.22
N SER A 352 -15.19 -2.87 -1.95
CA SER A 352 -16.53 -2.41 -1.57
C SER A 352 -16.98 -3.03 -0.25
N THR A 353 -16.75 -4.33 -0.06
CA THR A 353 -17.07 -5.04 1.19
C THR A 353 -16.36 -4.40 2.39
N LYS A 354 -15.07 -4.10 2.25
CA LYS A 354 -14.23 -3.46 3.27
C LYS A 354 -14.70 -2.04 3.59
N LEU A 355 -15.00 -1.23 2.57
CA LEU A 355 -15.46 0.15 2.75
C LEU A 355 -16.85 0.23 3.38
N VAL A 356 -17.78 -0.66 3.00
CA VAL A 356 -19.10 -0.77 3.61
C VAL A 356 -19.00 -1.22 5.07
N ARG A 357 -18.19 -2.25 5.36
CA ARG A 357 -17.96 -2.73 6.74
C ARG A 357 -17.43 -1.62 7.65
N ARG A 358 -16.55 -0.75 7.14
CA ARG A 358 -16.01 0.41 7.88
C ARG A 358 -16.96 1.61 7.93
N GLY A 359 -18.14 1.52 7.32
CA GLY A 359 -19.14 2.59 7.29
C GLY A 359 -18.73 3.79 6.43
N LEU A 360 -17.77 3.62 5.52
CA LEU A 360 -17.27 4.68 4.65
C LEU A 360 -18.02 4.75 3.31
N LEU A 361 -18.70 3.66 2.94
CA LEU A 361 -19.55 3.56 1.74
C LEU A 361 -20.92 3.01 2.12
N ASN A 362 -21.99 3.57 1.54
CA ASN A 362 -23.38 3.12 1.72
C ASN A 362 -23.80 2.88 3.19
N CYS A 363 -23.38 3.77 4.09
CA CYS A 363 -23.71 3.65 5.52
C CYS A 363 -25.21 3.86 5.76
N ALA A 364 -25.87 2.91 6.43
CA ALA A 364 -27.30 2.96 6.69
C ALA A 364 -27.73 3.92 7.81
N TYR A 365 -26.80 4.37 8.66
CA TYR A 365 -27.09 5.11 9.90
C TYR A 365 -26.38 6.47 9.98
N GLY A 366 -25.76 6.93 8.89
CA GLY A 366 -25.06 8.21 8.86
C GLY A 366 -25.00 8.80 7.46
N PRO A 367 -24.74 10.12 7.33
CA PRO A 367 -24.69 10.77 6.04
C PRO A 367 -23.48 10.28 5.20
N PRO A 368 -23.59 10.34 3.87
CA PRO A 368 -22.47 10.06 2.98
C PRO A 368 -21.35 11.09 3.18
N LEU A 369 -20.11 10.67 2.90
CA LEU A 369 -18.99 11.60 2.78
C LEU A 369 -19.18 12.44 1.53
N LYS A 370 -18.97 13.76 1.63
CA LYS A 370 -19.08 14.67 0.48
C LYS A 370 -18.01 14.40 -0.58
N SER A 371 -16.83 13.95 -0.16
CA SER A 371 -15.71 13.57 -1.01
C SER A 371 -15.01 12.37 -0.37
N PHE A 372 -14.65 11.39 -1.18
CA PHE A 372 -13.82 10.25 -0.79
C PHE A 372 -12.81 9.95 -1.92
N PRO A 373 -11.72 10.73 -2.03
CA PRO A 373 -10.83 10.71 -3.19
C PRO A 373 -10.18 9.35 -3.45
N TYR A 374 -9.82 8.59 -2.40
CA TYR A 374 -9.34 7.22 -2.57
C TYR A 374 -10.38 6.34 -3.28
N TYR A 375 -11.64 6.33 -2.81
CA TYR A 375 -12.66 5.49 -3.42
C TYR A 375 -13.01 5.93 -4.84
N GLU A 376 -13.05 7.24 -5.09
CA GLU A 376 -13.34 7.83 -6.39
C GLU A 376 -12.31 7.38 -7.45
N ASP A 377 -11.01 7.53 -7.17
CA ASP A 377 -9.95 7.12 -8.09
C ASP A 377 -9.86 5.60 -8.22
N VAL A 378 -9.92 4.88 -7.10
CA VAL A 378 -9.79 3.43 -7.08
C VAL A 378 -10.96 2.77 -7.82
N SER A 379 -12.16 3.32 -7.75
CA SER A 379 -13.31 2.77 -8.48
C SER A 379 -13.08 2.79 -9.99
N VAL A 380 -12.54 3.89 -10.54
CA VAL A 380 -12.20 3.97 -11.97
C VAL A 380 -11.18 2.92 -12.37
N ILE A 381 -10.13 2.75 -11.55
CA ILE A 381 -9.09 1.73 -11.79
C ILE A 381 -9.67 0.32 -11.71
N MET A 382 -10.45 0.04 -10.66
CA MET A 382 -11.00 -1.29 -10.43
C MET A 382 -12.07 -1.66 -11.46
N ASP A 383 -12.85 -0.71 -11.96
CA ASP A 383 -13.80 -0.94 -13.05
C ASP A 383 -13.06 -1.31 -14.34
N ALA A 384 -11.97 -0.59 -14.66
CA ALA A 384 -11.12 -0.92 -15.81
C ALA A 384 -10.46 -2.31 -15.66
N MET A 385 -9.92 -2.62 -14.47
CA MET A 385 -9.33 -3.93 -14.18
C MET A 385 -10.37 -5.05 -14.28
N ARG A 386 -11.56 -4.86 -13.70
CA ARG A 386 -12.64 -5.85 -13.77
C ARG A 386 -13.13 -6.07 -15.19
N ALA A 387 -13.24 -5.02 -16.00
CA ALA A 387 -13.60 -5.14 -17.41
C ALA A 387 -12.54 -5.96 -18.18
N PHE A 388 -11.25 -5.67 -17.99
CA PHE A 388 -10.17 -6.47 -18.57
C PHE A 388 -10.24 -7.94 -18.13
N LEU A 389 -10.42 -8.19 -16.83
CA LEU A 389 -10.44 -9.53 -16.26
C LEU A 389 -11.66 -10.32 -16.72
N ALA A 390 -12.82 -9.69 -16.87
CA ALA A 390 -14.01 -10.31 -17.45
C ALA A 390 -13.76 -10.72 -18.92
N ASP A 391 -13.23 -9.81 -19.74
CA ASP A 391 -12.86 -10.12 -21.13
C ASP A 391 -11.78 -11.22 -21.22
N PHE A 392 -10.84 -11.23 -20.28
CA PHE A 392 -9.80 -12.24 -20.17
C PHE A 392 -10.40 -13.62 -19.83
N VAL A 393 -11.26 -13.70 -18.83
CA VAL A 393 -11.94 -14.95 -18.44
C VAL A 393 -12.82 -15.43 -19.60
N ASP A 394 -13.61 -14.57 -20.22
CA ASP A 394 -14.47 -14.90 -21.37
C ASP A 394 -13.70 -15.32 -22.62
N ALA A 395 -12.44 -14.90 -22.75
CA ALA A 395 -11.57 -15.30 -23.85
C ALA A 395 -11.10 -16.76 -23.75
N TYR A 396 -11.14 -17.37 -22.57
CA TYR A 396 -10.73 -18.78 -22.36
C TYR A 396 -11.89 -19.68 -21.88
N TYR A 397 -12.89 -19.13 -21.21
CA TYR A 397 -14.05 -19.86 -20.68
C TYR A 397 -15.33 -19.38 -21.34
N ALA A 398 -15.91 -20.22 -22.21
CA ALA A 398 -17.13 -19.87 -22.94
C ALA A 398 -18.41 -19.89 -22.07
N SER A 399 -18.35 -20.48 -20.87
CA SER A 399 -19.49 -20.60 -19.95
C SER A 399 -19.02 -20.91 -18.53
N ASP A 400 -19.91 -20.81 -17.55
CA ASP A 400 -19.66 -21.24 -16.17
C ASP A 400 -19.41 -22.76 -16.08
N ASP A 401 -20.00 -23.54 -16.98
CA ASP A 401 -19.73 -24.98 -17.05
C ASP A 401 -18.30 -25.29 -17.56
N ALA A 402 -17.64 -24.35 -18.26
CA ALA A 402 -16.22 -24.49 -18.57
C ALA A 402 -15.33 -24.24 -17.34
N ILE A 403 -15.77 -23.40 -16.40
CA ILE A 403 -15.08 -23.13 -15.13
C ILE A 403 -15.13 -24.38 -14.24
N THR A 404 -16.31 -25.00 -14.10
CA THR A 404 -16.49 -26.21 -13.27
C THR A 404 -15.85 -27.46 -13.87
N ARG A 405 -15.49 -27.45 -15.16
CA ARG A 405 -14.77 -28.55 -15.84
C ARG A 405 -13.25 -28.37 -15.86
N ASP A 406 -12.73 -27.23 -15.42
CA ASP A 406 -11.30 -26.96 -15.35
C ASP A 406 -10.69 -27.53 -14.06
N ALA A 407 -10.06 -28.69 -14.18
CA ALA A 407 -9.46 -29.39 -13.05
C ALA A 407 -8.27 -28.64 -12.43
N GLU A 408 -7.52 -27.85 -13.22
CA GLU A 408 -6.40 -27.05 -12.69
C GLU A 408 -6.94 -25.88 -11.87
N LEU A 409 -7.97 -25.20 -12.37
CA LEU A 409 -8.61 -24.08 -11.67
C LEU A 409 -9.25 -24.54 -10.36
N LEU A 410 -10.04 -25.62 -10.37
CA LEU A 410 -10.62 -26.18 -9.14
C LEU A 410 -9.53 -26.67 -8.18
N GLY A 411 -8.45 -27.25 -8.71
CA GLY A 411 -7.26 -27.63 -7.95
C GLY A 411 -6.62 -26.42 -7.25
N TRP A 412 -6.49 -25.29 -7.93
CA TRP A 412 -5.94 -24.06 -7.37
C TRP A 412 -6.78 -23.50 -6.23
N PHE A 413 -8.11 -23.42 -6.39
CA PHE A 413 -8.99 -22.93 -5.32
C PHE A 413 -8.88 -23.80 -4.06
N LYS A 414 -8.81 -25.13 -4.23
CA LYS A 414 -8.59 -26.06 -3.13
C LYS A 414 -7.20 -25.89 -2.50
N GLU A 415 -6.14 -25.79 -3.31
CA GLU A 415 -4.76 -25.59 -2.82
C GLU A 415 -4.64 -24.27 -2.03
N ALA A 416 -5.22 -23.19 -2.55
CA ALA A 416 -5.25 -21.87 -1.94
C ALA A 416 -5.94 -21.88 -0.57
N ALA A 417 -7.12 -22.50 -0.48
CA ALA A 417 -7.89 -22.58 0.76
C ALA A 417 -7.30 -23.56 1.79
N GLU A 418 -6.83 -24.73 1.36
CA GLU A 418 -6.46 -25.83 2.27
C GLU A 418 -4.96 -25.96 2.53
N LYS A 419 -4.10 -25.68 1.55
CA LYS A 419 -2.64 -25.90 1.65
C LYS A 419 -1.89 -24.61 1.89
N ALA A 420 -2.15 -23.57 1.10
CA ALA A 420 -1.67 -22.22 1.38
C ALA A 420 -2.41 -21.58 2.57
N SER A 421 -3.57 -22.14 2.95
CA SER A 421 -4.37 -21.70 4.11
C SER A 421 -4.74 -20.21 4.06
N ILE A 422 -5.07 -19.71 2.87
CA ILE A 422 -5.54 -18.33 2.72
C ILE A 422 -6.90 -18.20 3.41
N VAL A 423 -6.96 -17.36 4.44
CA VAL A 423 -8.15 -17.18 5.25
C VAL A 423 -9.27 -16.54 4.43
N ASP A 424 -10.49 -17.07 4.58
CA ASP A 424 -11.68 -16.60 3.86
C ASP A 424 -11.56 -16.67 2.32
N PHE A 425 -10.64 -17.48 1.78
CA PHE A 425 -10.56 -17.79 0.36
C PHE A 425 -11.66 -18.79 -0.04
N PRO A 426 -12.34 -18.62 -1.19
CA PRO A 426 -13.31 -19.60 -1.66
C PRO A 426 -12.64 -20.96 -1.92
N SER A 427 -13.19 -22.04 -1.35
CA SER A 427 -12.63 -23.39 -1.53
C SER A 427 -12.90 -24.01 -2.90
N SER A 428 -13.76 -23.38 -3.71
CA SER A 428 -14.11 -23.78 -5.07
C SER A 428 -14.61 -22.56 -5.87
N VAL A 429 -14.77 -22.74 -7.18
CA VAL A 429 -15.31 -21.72 -8.09
C VAL A 429 -16.28 -22.38 -9.06
N SER A 430 -17.42 -21.73 -9.29
CA SER A 430 -18.50 -22.24 -10.13
C SER A 430 -18.82 -21.33 -11.30
N THR A 431 -18.54 -20.03 -11.18
CA THR A 431 -18.90 -19.06 -12.23
C THR A 431 -17.70 -18.23 -12.69
N ARG A 432 -17.81 -17.69 -13.90
CA ARG A 432 -16.83 -16.72 -14.43
C ARG A 432 -16.75 -15.47 -13.56
N ALA A 433 -17.88 -15.02 -13.01
CA ALA A 433 -17.94 -13.86 -12.13
C ALA A 433 -17.13 -14.06 -10.84
N GLU A 434 -17.25 -15.22 -10.20
CA GLU A 434 -16.46 -15.57 -9.01
C GLU A 434 -14.96 -15.60 -9.29
N LEU A 435 -14.55 -16.13 -10.45
CA LEU A 435 -13.14 -16.09 -10.88
C LEU A 435 -12.66 -14.64 -11.08
N VAL A 436 -13.46 -13.80 -11.74
CA VAL A 436 -13.15 -12.38 -11.92
C VAL A 436 -13.00 -11.68 -10.57
N ASP A 437 -13.86 -11.97 -9.58
CA ASP A 437 -13.76 -11.38 -8.24
C ASP A 437 -12.44 -11.71 -7.54
N VAL A 438 -12.00 -12.97 -7.59
CA VAL A 438 -10.72 -13.40 -7.00
C VAL A 438 -9.54 -12.72 -7.70
N LEU A 439 -9.53 -12.68 -9.04
CA LEU A 439 -8.44 -12.07 -9.80
C LEU A 439 -8.42 -10.54 -9.64
N ALA A 440 -9.60 -9.91 -9.57
CA ALA A 440 -9.71 -8.47 -9.33
C ALA A 440 -9.22 -8.12 -7.93
N HIS A 441 -9.46 -8.96 -6.92
CA HIS A 441 -8.90 -8.73 -5.59
C HIS A 441 -7.38 -8.83 -5.58
N LEU A 442 -6.79 -9.83 -6.25
CA LEU A 442 -5.33 -9.90 -6.40
C LEU A 442 -4.76 -8.64 -7.06
N ALA A 443 -5.35 -8.18 -8.17
CA ALA A 443 -4.94 -6.95 -8.84
C ALA A 443 -5.09 -5.71 -7.94
N TYR A 444 -6.16 -5.63 -7.14
CA TYR A 444 -6.34 -4.59 -6.13
C TYR A 444 -5.23 -4.60 -5.08
N LEU A 445 -4.91 -5.75 -4.49
CA LEU A 445 -3.87 -5.84 -3.46
C LEU A 445 -2.51 -5.37 -3.99
N VAL A 446 -2.20 -5.78 -5.22
CA VAL A 446 -0.89 -5.53 -5.84
C VAL A 446 -0.75 -4.11 -6.39
N SER A 447 -1.69 -3.62 -7.17
CA SER A 447 -1.53 -2.35 -7.88
C SER A 447 -2.10 -1.16 -7.10
N VAL A 448 -3.15 -1.39 -6.31
CA VAL A 448 -3.90 -0.31 -5.65
C VAL A 448 -3.56 -0.22 -4.17
N LEU A 449 -3.75 -1.29 -3.41
CA LEU A 449 -3.51 -1.28 -1.96
C LEU A 449 -2.04 -0.98 -1.68
N HIS A 450 -1.13 -1.76 -2.25
CA HIS A 450 0.30 -1.50 -2.13
C HIS A 450 0.67 -0.07 -2.55
N GLY A 451 0.24 0.34 -3.76
CA GLY A 451 0.53 1.68 -4.30
C GLY A 451 -0.01 2.82 -3.42
N SER A 452 -1.14 2.64 -2.74
CA SER A 452 -1.72 3.64 -1.82
C SER A 452 -0.93 3.82 -0.53
N LEU A 453 -0.30 2.75 -0.03
CA LEU A 453 0.32 2.71 1.30
C LEU A 453 1.84 2.84 1.26
N ASN A 454 2.48 2.49 0.14
CA ASN A 454 3.93 2.47 -0.04
C ASN A 454 4.32 3.21 -1.35
N SER A 455 5.41 2.80 -2.00
CA SER A 455 5.91 3.32 -3.26
C SER A 455 5.95 4.86 -3.29
N ASN A 456 5.31 5.46 -4.30
CA ASN A 456 5.27 6.90 -4.53
C ASN A 456 4.48 7.66 -3.44
N SER A 457 3.59 7.00 -2.68
CA SER A 457 2.77 7.65 -1.65
C SER A 457 3.64 8.23 -0.53
N LEU A 458 4.68 7.49 -0.15
CA LEU A 458 5.62 7.85 0.91
C LEU A 458 6.35 9.17 0.64
N SER A 459 6.96 9.30 -0.55
CA SER A 459 7.79 10.44 -0.90
C SER A 459 7.00 11.69 -1.25
N GLN A 460 5.75 11.54 -1.71
CA GLN A 460 4.92 12.64 -2.21
C GLN A 460 3.89 13.14 -1.17
N TYR A 461 3.49 12.28 -0.22
CA TYR A 461 2.43 12.60 0.76
C TYR A 461 2.81 12.10 2.17
N SER A 462 2.73 10.79 2.41
CA SER A 462 2.61 10.23 3.75
C SER A 462 3.88 10.29 4.59
N GLY A 463 5.03 10.56 3.99
CA GLY A 463 6.29 10.73 4.70
C GLY A 463 6.88 12.13 4.54
N VAL A 464 6.08 13.11 4.10
CA VAL A 464 6.58 14.48 3.88
C VAL A 464 6.72 15.24 5.21
N LEU A 465 7.96 15.58 5.56
CA LEU A 465 8.29 16.43 6.70
C LEU A 465 7.80 17.86 6.45
N PRO A 466 7.46 18.61 7.51
CA PRO A 466 7.55 18.24 8.94
C PRO A 466 6.31 17.55 9.51
N MET A 467 5.19 17.48 8.78
CA MET A 467 3.92 16.93 9.31
C MET A 467 3.91 15.41 9.50
N HIS A 468 4.82 14.70 8.82
CA HIS A 468 4.87 13.24 8.80
C HIS A 468 6.22 12.67 9.28
N PRO A 469 6.66 12.98 10.51
CA PRO A 469 7.88 12.39 11.02
C PRO A 469 7.68 10.89 11.30
N LEU A 470 8.65 10.05 10.94
CA LEU A 470 8.60 8.61 11.24
C LEU A 470 8.88 8.31 12.73
N SER A 471 9.42 9.29 13.45
CA SER A 471 9.57 9.32 14.90
C SER A 471 9.65 10.75 15.39
N LEU A 472 9.25 10.99 16.64
CA LEU A 472 9.65 12.19 17.36
C LEU A 472 10.99 11.99 18.10
N TYR A 473 11.68 13.09 18.37
CA TYR A 473 13.00 13.12 19.02
C TYR A 473 12.97 13.72 20.44
N ARG A 474 11.78 13.95 20.99
CA ARG A 474 11.54 14.36 22.37
C ARG A 474 10.39 13.57 23.00
N PRO A 475 10.42 13.37 24.33
CA PRO A 475 9.30 12.78 25.06
C PRO A 475 7.99 13.52 24.80
N LEU A 476 6.88 12.78 24.80
CA LEU A 476 5.56 13.37 24.64
C LEU A 476 5.27 14.35 25.79
N PRO A 477 4.66 15.52 25.53
CA PRO A 477 4.30 16.45 26.59
C PRO A 477 3.33 15.84 27.60
N THR A 478 3.53 16.17 28.87
CA THR A 478 2.59 15.87 29.97
C THR A 478 1.68 17.06 30.31
N GLU A 479 2.02 18.25 29.80
CA GLU A 479 1.26 19.49 29.92
C GLU A 479 1.19 20.18 28.54
N LYS A 480 0.15 20.96 28.31
CA LYS A 480 -0.03 21.77 27.10
C LYS A 480 0.86 23.02 27.14
N GLY A 481 1.06 23.66 26.00
CA GLY A 481 1.84 24.90 25.87
C GLY A 481 3.19 24.70 25.18
N VAL A 482 3.25 23.82 24.18
CA VAL A 482 4.47 23.59 23.38
C VAL A 482 4.92 24.89 22.70
N PRO A 483 6.09 25.46 23.05
CA PRO A 483 6.53 26.74 22.49
C PRO A 483 7.08 26.60 21.07
N ASP A 484 7.68 25.45 20.75
CA ASP A 484 8.33 25.17 19.47
C ASP A 484 8.25 23.68 19.12
N LEU A 485 8.02 23.38 17.84
CA LEU A 485 7.91 22.04 17.27
C LEU A 485 9.26 21.48 16.82
N VAL A 486 10.23 22.33 16.47
CA VAL A 486 11.54 21.92 15.93
C VAL A 486 12.24 20.90 16.82
N PRO A 487 12.25 21.02 18.17
CA PRO A 487 12.90 20.03 19.03
C PRO A 487 12.33 18.62 18.91
N PHE A 488 11.07 18.45 18.50
CA PHE A 488 10.43 17.14 18.33
C PHE A 488 10.75 16.49 16.97
N LEU A 489 11.23 17.27 15.99
CA LEU A 489 11.46 16.85 14.62
C LEU A 489 12.90 16.32 14.41
N PRO A 490 13.15 15.55 13.33
CA PRO A 490 14.49 15.09 12.99
C PRO A 490 15.43 16.25 12.68
N ASP A 491 16.67 16.19 13.17
CA ASP A 491 17.72 17.12 12.73
C ASP A 491 17.99 17.03 11.22
N LEU A 492 18.85 17.90 10.69
CA LEU A 492 19.13 17.94 9.26
C LEU A 492 19.65 16.60 8.71
N ASN A 493 20.54 15.90 9.43
CA ASN A 493 21.07 14.63 8.98
C ASN A 493 20.02 13.52 9.04
N ALA A 494 19.21 13.49 10.09
CA ALA A 494 18.08 12.57 10.24
C ALA A 494 17.01 12.83 9.18
N SER A 495 16.73 14.09 8.84
CA SER A 495 15.80 14.48 7.78
C SER A 495 16.27 14.00 6.41
N VAL A 496 17.57 14.13 6.10
CA VAL A 496 18.12 13.58 4.85
C VAL A 496 18.03 12.06 4.82
N ARG A 497 18.32 11.35 5.93
CA ARG A 497 18.15 9.89 6.01
C ARG A 497 16.69 9.46 5.83
N HIS A 498 15.77 10.17 6.47
CA HIS A 498 14.32 9.99 6.33
C HIS A 498 13.91 10.09 4.86
N ILE A 499 14.24 11.18 4.17
CA ILE A 499 13.84 11.38 2.77
C ILE A 499 14.55 10.35 1.86
N THR A 500 15.80 10.00 2.16
CA THR A 500 16.54 8.94 1.43
C THR A 500 15.82 7.60 1.51
N LEU A 501 15.33 7.21 2.69
CA LEU A 501 14.54 5.98 2.85
C LEU A 501 13.29 6.00 1.98
N LEU A 502 12.51 7.08 2.04
CA LEU A 502 11.26 7.20 1.27
C LEU A 502 11.51 7.26 -0.23
N ALA A 503 12.57 7.94 -0.67
CA ALA A 503 12.95 8.04 -2.07
C ALA A 503 13.42 6.69 -2.65
N ASN A 504 13.97 5.80 -1.82
CA ASN A 504 14.30 4.43 -2.26
C ASN A 504 13.07 3.58 -2.55
N PHE A 505 11.89 3.93 -2.01
CA PHE A 505 10.63 3.27 -2.35
C PHE A 505 9.97 3.85 -3.60
N ASN A 506 10.37 5.05 -4.02
CA ASN A 506 9.75 5.74 -5.15
C ASN A 506 10.15 5.10 -6.48
N GLN A 507 9.17 4.84 -7.33
CA GLN A 507 9.34 4.08 -8.57
C GLN A 507 9.58 4.99 -9.77
N ALA A 508 10.57 5.89 -9.69
CA ALA A 508 10.88 6.85 -10.76
C ALA A 508 11.10 6.23 -12.15
N PRO A 509 11.75 5.05 -12.31
CA PRO A 509 11.95 4.45 -13.63
C PRO A 509 10.71 3.76 -14.23
N ILE A 510 9.61 3.64 -13.48
CA ILE A 510 8.44 2.85 -13.91
C ILE A 510 7.61 3.55 -14.99
N VAL A 511 7.83 4.84 -15.21
CA VAL A 511 7.02 5.69 -16.09
C VAL A 511 6.89 5.08 -17.48
N ASP A 512 5.65 4.81 -17.89
CA ASP A 512 5.31 4.19 -19.18
C ASP A 512 6.06 2.87 -19.47
N SER A 513 6.58 2.20 -18.43
CA SER A 513 7.15 0.87 -18.55
C SER A 513 6.05 -0.18 -18.56
N SER A 514 6.36 -1.41 -18.97
CA SER A 514 5.39 -2.50 -18.90
C SER A 514 4.88 -2.76 -17.48
N ASP A 515 5.65 -2.40 -16.44
CA ASP A 515 5.30 -2.57 -15.03
C ASP A 515 4.49 -1.41 -14.44
N SER A 516 4.28 -0.33 -15.20
CA SER A 516 3.31 0.71 -14.84
C SER A 516 1.87 0.15 -14.85
N MET A 517 1.00 0.75 -14.06
CA MET A 517 -0.42 0.39 -14.02
C MET A 517 -1.08 0.53 -15.39
N LEU A 518 -0.65 1.51 -16.20
CA LEU A 518 -1.12 1.75 -17.57
C LEU A 518 -0.91 0.54 -18.50
N LEU A 519 0.24 -0.14 -18.37
CA LEU A 519 0.72 -1.14 -19.32
C LEU A 519 0.88 -2.54 -18.72
N VAL A 520 0.40 -2.77 -17.49
CA VAL A 520 0.55 -4.04 -16.77
C VAL A 520 0.06 -5.24 -17.59
N PHE A 521 -1.03 -5.08 -18.34
CA PHE A 521 -1.57 -6.13 -19.22
C PHE A 521 -1.04 -6.09 -20.67
N ASP A 522 -0.27 -5.07 -21.05
CA ASP A 522 0.40 -4.95 -22.35
C ASP A 522 1.88 -5.37 -22.30
N ASN A 523 2.29 -6.11 -21.28
CA ASN A 523 3.64 -6.65 -21.16
C ASN A 523 3.97 -7.62 -22.32
N PRO A 524 5.13 -7.49 -23.00
CA PRO A 524 5.47 -8.31 -24.16
C PRO A 524 5.43 -9.83 -23.92
N SER A 525 5.94 -10.29 -22.77
CA SER A 525 6.00 -11.72 -22.44
C SER A 525 4.61 -12.31 -22.20
N PHE A 526 3.74 -11.59 -21.50
CA PHE A 526 2.34 -12.01 -21.29
C PHE A 526 1.53 -11.92 -22.60
N LYS A 527 1.61 -10.78 -23.29
CA LYS A 527 0.90 -10.50 -24.55
C LYS A 527 1.27 -11.47 -25.66
N GLY A 528 2.53 -11.89 -25.74
CA GLY A 528 3.03 -12.82 -26.75
C GLY A 528 2.39 -14.21 -26.67
N ARG A 529 1.92 -14.61 -25.48
CA ARG A 529 1.26 -15.91 -25.25
C ARG A 529 -0.27 -15.83 -25.23
N ALA A 530 -0.81 -14.64 -24.99
CA ALA A 530 -2.25 -14.41 -24.92
C ALA A 530 -2.93 -14.47 -26.29
N ASN A 531 -4.21 -14.87 -26.34
CA ASN A 531 -4.96 -14.89 -27.60
C ASN A 531 -5.38 -13.47 -28.07
N GLY A 532 -5.92 -13.36 -29.28
CA GLY A 532 -6.31 -12.07 -29.88
C GLY A 532 -7.35 -11.28 -29.09
N ARG A 533 -8.28 -11.96 -28.39
CA ARG A 533 -9.30 -11.30 -27.57
C ARG A 533 -8.69 -10.65 -26.33
N VAL A 534 -7.78 -11.34 -25.65
CA VAL A 534 -7.04 -10.78 -24.49
C VAL A 534 -6.19 -9.60 -24.91
N ARG A 535 -5.49 -9.68 -26.05
CA ARG A 535 -4.70 -8.55 -26.56
C ARG A 535 -5.57 -7.32 -26.87
N ALA A 536 -6.77 -7.53 -27.41
CA ALA A 536 -7.72 -6.44 -27.63
C ALA A 536 -8.26 -5.87 -26.31
N ALA A 537 -8.50 -6.72 -25.30
CA ALA A 537 -8.90 -6.28 -23.96
C ALA A 537 -7.79 -5.46 -23.28
N ALA A 538 -6.54 -5.89 -23.36
CA ALA A 538 -5.39 -5.13 -22.85
C ALA A 538 -5.29 -3.75 -23.50
N ALA A 539 -5.48 -3.65 -24.82
CA ALA A 539 -5.49 -2.37 -25.52
C ALA A 539 -6.63 -1.44 -25.06
N ARG A 540 -7.83 -2.00 -24.80
CA ARG A 540 -8.94 -1.22 -24.22
C ARG A 540 -8.62 -0.74 -22.81
N PHE A 541 -8.10 -1.62 -21.95
CA PHE A 541 -7.66 -1.28 -20.60
C PHE A 541 -6.65 -0.12 -20.60
N THR A 542 -5.60 -0.22 -21.43
CA THR A 542 -4.61 0.84 -21.58
C THR A 542 -5.23 2.14 -22.08
N SER A 543 -6.16 2.08 -23.04
CA SER A 543 -6.87 3.29 -23.51
C SER A 543 -7.69 3.95 -22.42
N THR A 544 -8.42 3.16 -21.61
CA THR A 544 -9.22 3.67 -20.48
C THR A 544 -8.32 4.31 -19.43
N LEU A 545 -7.26 3.63 -19.00
CA LEU A 545 -6.33 4.16 -18.00
C LEU A 545 -5.50 5.34 -18.52
N LYS A 546 -5.24 5.43 -19.83
CA LYS A 546 -4.64 6.62 -20.41
C LYS A 546 -5.55 7.84 -20.22
N ALA A 547 -6.84 7.71 -20.54
CA ALA A 547 -7.80 8.81 -20.37
C ALA A 547 -7.91 9.24 -18.91
N PHE A 548 -7.96 8.27 -17.98
CA PHE A 548 -7.92 8.56 -16.54
C PHE A 548 -6.60 9.24 -16.12
N GLY A 549 -5.47 8.78 -16.63
CA GLY A 549 -4.16 9.40 -16.38
C GLY A 549 -4.05 10.84 -16.89
N ASP A 550 -4.69 11.15 -18.03
CA ASP A 550 -4.78 12.51 -18.57
C ASP A 550 -5.63 13.41 -17.64
N GLU A 551 -6.71 12.88 -17.03
CA GLU A 551 -7.50 13.58 -16.02
C GLU A 551 -6.71 13.82 -14.72
N VAL A 552 -6.12 12.77 -14.16
CA VAL A 552 -5.31 12.85 -12.92
C VAL A 552 -4.14 13.81 -13.11
N GLY A 553 -3.44 13.73 -14.24
CA GLY A 553 -2.32 14.62 -14.57
C GLY A 553 -2.71 16.10 -14.73
N ALA A 554 -3.98 16.40 -14.98
CA ALA A 554 -4.49 17.77 -15.14
C ALA A 554 -5.03 18.38 -13.83
N ARG A 555 -5.08 17.60 -12.73
CA ARG A 555 -5.55 18.09 -11.43
C ARG A 555 -4.67 19.22 -10.91
N LYS A 556 -5.33 20.21 -10.33
CA LYS A 556 -4.76 21.39 -9.69
C LYS A 556 -5.74 21.87 -8.62
N LEU A 557 -5.28 22.71 -7.70
CA LEU A 557 -6.18 23.39 -6.78
C LEU A 557 -7.11 24.33 -7.56
N ASP A 558 -8.41 24.26 -7.27
CA ASP A 558 -9.43 25.13 -7.84
C ASP A 558 -9.38 26.56 -7.25
N SER A 559 -10.33 27.42 -7.60
CA SER A 559 -10.40 28.79 -7.07
C SER A 559 -10.64 28.87 -5.56
N ASN A 560 -11.08 27.79 -4.93
CA ASN A 560 -11.24 27.68 -3.48
C ASN A 560 -10.00 27.06 -2.81
N GLY A 561 -8.94 26.79 -3.58
CA GLY A 561 -7.75 26.12 -3.10
C GLY A 561 -7.94 24.62 -2.87
N LEU A 562 -8.91 23.98 -3.54
CA LEU A 562 -9.25 22.56 -3.33
C LEU A 562 -9.10 21.73 -4.61
N SER A 563 -8.62 20.50 -4.48
CA SER A 563 -8.69 19.43 -5.48
C SER A 563 -9.40 18.23 -4.85
N GLN A 564 -10.48 17.75 -5.48
CA GLN A 564 -11.33 16.68 -4.92
C GLN A 564 -11.80 16.98 -3.47
N GLY A 565 -12.05 18.25 -3.15
CA GLY A 565 -12.44 18.67 -1.79
C GLY A 565 -11.29 18.68 -0.76
N MET A 566 -10.05 18.47 -1.18
CA MET A 566 -8.85 18.49 -0.35
C MET A 566 -8.00 19.72 -0.66
N PRO A 567 -7.32 20.33 0.33
CA PRO A 567 -6.41 21.46 0.11
C PRO A 567 -5.04 21.01 -0.42
N PHE A 568 -4.98 19.90 -1.15
CA PHE A 568 -3.79 19.42 -1.84
C PHE A 568 -4.21 18.60 -3.07
N VAL A 569 -3.34 18.55 -4.06
CA VAL A 569 -3.54 17.73 -5.25
C VAL A 569 -3.11 16.30 -4.95
N TRP A 570 -3.98 15.33 -5.17
CA TRP A 570 -3.64 13.92 -4.98
C TRP A 570 -3.66 13.19 -6.31
N ASN A 571 -2.45 12.93 -6.82
CA ASN A 571 -2.21 12.34 -8.16
C ASN A 571 -1.49 10.99 -8.08
N LEU A 572 -1.54 10.34 -6.91
CA LEU A 572 -0.84 9.08 -6.65
C LEU A 572 -1.17 8.01 -7.70
N PHE A 573 -2.43 7.98 -8.13
CA PHE A 573 -2.96 6.99 -9.06
C PHE A 573 -2.89 7.39 -10.54
N ASN A 574 -1.99 8.30 -10.91
CA ASN A 574 -1.68 8.49 -12.34
C ASN A 574 -1.13 7.17 -12.92
N PRO A 575 -1.82 6.47 -13.84
CA PRO A 575 -1.46 5.12 -14.23
C PRO A 575 -0.11 5.01 -14.94
N ARG A 576 0.43 6.12 -15.44
CA ARG A 576 1.76 6.18 -16.06
C ARG A 576 2.86 5.99 -15.05
N THR A 577 2.70 6.53 -13.85
CA THR A 577 3.72 6.56 -12.78
C THR A 577 3.40 5.62 -11.62
N ALA A 578 2.13 5.22 -11.47
CA ALA A 578 1.70 4.24 -10.48
C ALA A 578 2.15 2.83 -10.88
N PRO A 579 2.69 2.03 -9.95
CA PRO A 579 3.00 0.63 -10.21
C PRO A 579 1.77 -0.22 -10.51
N GLY A 580 1.87 -1.08 -11.53
CA GLY A 580 0.91 -2.16 -11.78
C GLY A 580 1.26 -3.44 -11.02
N ILE A 581 2.44 -3.49 -10.40
CA ILE A 581 3.03 -4.63 -9.68
C ILE A 581 3.38 -4.21 -8.25
N LEU A 582 3.85 -5.14 -7.40
CA LEU A 582 4.27 -4.87 -6.01
C LEU A 582 5.57 -4.04 -5.89
N ALA A 583 5.79 -3.02 -6.73
CA ALA A 583 7.07 -2.31 -6.79
C ALA A 583 7.29 -1.42 -5.55
N ALA A 584 8.19 -1.86 -4.67
CA ALA A 584 8.68 -1.12 -3.50
C ALA A 584 10.17 -0.95 -3.60
#